data_AF-A0A503QEL8-F1
#
_entry.id   AF-A0A503QEL8-F1
#
_cell.length_a   1.000
_cell.length_b   1.000
_cell.length_c   1.000
_cell.angle_alpha   90.00
_cell.angle_beta   90.00
_cell.angle_gamma   90.00
#
_symmetry.space_group_name_H-M   'P 1'
#
loop_
_entity.id
_entity.type
_entity.pdbx_description
1 polymer ?
#
loop_
_entity_poly.entity_id
_entity_poly.type
_entity_poly.pdbx_seq_one_letter_code
_entity_poly.pdbx_strand_id
1 'polypeptide(L)'
;MVVWALATCVVTPVAVLCSLLSWIYITNNWHPPEMFSQLFASRNPVDQVAQDSAITQILQTSFPLGTAVSDLKSSLSKEGFQDIPPPPSDCVPPEKEAEVPPLTVHTPCYDGGNQMEYQWMIGGICRAHIYVKWMTGETGKLSRVRGYGSTACL
;
A
#
# COMPACT_ATOMS: atom_id res chain seq x y z
N MET A 1 18.38 1.55 57.70
CA MET A 1 17.33 0.78 57.03
C MET A 1 16.15 1.71 56.76
N VAL A 2 16.01 2.19 55.51
CA VAL A 2 14.80 2.83 55.01
C VAL A 2 14.47 2.09 53.72
N VAL A 3 13.63 1.07 53.86
CA VAL A 3 12.99 0.35 52.77
C VAL A 3 11.60 0.92 52.68
N TRP A 4 11.32 1.81 51.72
CA TRP A 4 9.94 2.09 51.33
C TRP A 4 9.86 2.40 49.82
N ALA A 5 9.31 1.40 49.12
CA ALA A 5 8.48 1.52 47.92
C ALA A 5 9.13 2.04 46.62
N LEU A 6 10.09 1.27 46.08
CA LEU A 6 10.21 1.11 44.62
C LEU A 6 9.32 -0.05 44.18
N ALA A 7 8.01 0.17 44.21
CA ALA A 7 6.97 -0.67 43.61
C ALA A 7 5.73 0.22 43.62
N THR A 8 5.18 0.67 42.50
CA THR A 8 4.67 -0.16 41.42
C THR A 8 4.40 0.70 40.19
N CYS A 9 5.13 0.48 39.10
CA CYS A 9 4.61 0.76 37.76
C CYS A 9 3.51 -0.25 37.45
N VAL A 10 2.36 -0.16 38.13
CA VAL A 10 1.12 -0.77 37.64
C VAL A 10 0.52 0.24 36.68
N VAL A 11 1.20 0.39 35.53
CA VAL A 11 0.54 0.89 34.32
C VAL A 11 -0.41 -0.25 33.96
N THR A 12 -1.68 -0.06 34.29
CA THR A 12 -2.74 -1.04 34.14
C THR A 12 -2.70 -1.67 32.75
N PRO A 13 -3.02 -2.97 32.60
CA PRO A 13 -3.14 -3.60 31.29
C PRO A 13 -4.11 -2.83 30.37
N VAL A 14 -5.08 -2.12 30.96
CA VAL A 14 -6.02 -1.22 30.28
C VAL A 14 -5.30 -0.03 29.63
N ALA A 15 -4.34 0.62 30.29
CA ALA A 15 -3.62 1.76 29.73
C ALA A 15 -2.70 1.36 28.57
N VAL A 16 -2.06 0.18 28.68
CA VAL A 16 -1.26 -0.41 27.59
C VAL A 16 -2.15 -0.78 26.40
N LEU A 17 -3.31 -1.40 26.66
CA LEU A 17 -4.28 -1.78 25.63
C LEU A 17 -4.87 -0.55 24.91
N CYS A 18 -5.26 0.49 25.65
CA CYS A 18 -5.74 1.74 25.06
C CYS A 18 -4.66 2.41 24.21
N SER A 19 -3.41 2.45 24.66
CA SER A 19 -2.31 3.03 23.90
C SER A 19 -2.02 2.25 22.61
N LEU A 20 -2.06 0.91 22.66
CA LEU A 20 -1.91 0.04 21.49
C LEU A 20 -3.08 0.22 20.51
N LEU A 21 -4.32 0.29 20.99
CA LEU A 21 -5.50 0.50 20.14
C LEU A 21 -5.48 1.89 19.49
N SER A 22 -5.11 2.93 20.23
CA SER A 22 -4.92 4.28 19.68
C SER A 22 -3.80 4.29 18.64
N TRP A 23 -2.68 3.61 18.90
CA TRP A 23 -1.59 3.47 17.94
C TRP A 23 -2.06 2.78 16.65
N ILE A 24 -2.72 1.63 16.77
CA ILE A 24 -3.27 0.88 15.62
C ILE A 24 -4.27 1.75 14.84
N TYR A 25 -5.11 2.52 15.53
CA TYR A 25 -6.07 3.40 14.89
C TYR A 25 -5.40 4.53 14.10
N ILE A 26 -4.28 5.07 14.62
CA ILE A 26 -3.53 6.16 13.98
C ILE A 26 -2.64 5.64 12.82
N THR A 27 -2.06 4.45 12.94
CA THR A 27 -1.09 3.96 11.95
C THR A 27 -1.71 3.31 10.71
N ASN A 28 -3.00 2.98 10.77
CA ASN A 28 -3.67 2.29 9.65
C ASN A 28 -4.71 3.21 9.02
N ASN A 29 -4.79 3.19 7.70
CA ASN A 29 -5.96 3.73 7.02
C ASN A 29 -7.13 2.76 7.24
N TRP A 30 -8.31 3.32 7.54
CA TRP A 30 -9.54 2.56 7.78
C TRP A 30 -10.55 2.67 6.65
N HIS A 31 -10.24 3.49 5.65
CA HIS A 31 -11.09 3.76 4.51
C HIS A 31 -10.27 3.72 3.23
N PRO A 32 -10.90 3.45 2.07
CA PRO A 32 -10.25 3.64 0.77
C PRO A 32 -9.83 5.11 0.58
N PRO A 33 -8.90 5.40 -0.34
CA PRO A 33 -8.57 6.77 -0.70
C PRO A 33 -9.80 7.52 -1.18
N GLU A 34 -9.86 8.83 -0.93
CA GLU A 34 -11.03 9.64 -1.26
C GLU A 34 -11.31 9.59 -2.76
N MET A 35 -10.25 9.64 -3.57
CA MET A 35 -10.34 9.57 -5.04
C MET A 35 -10.97 8.27 -5.58
N PHE A 36 -10.99 7.19 -4.78
CA PHE A 36 -11.62 5.91 -5.16
C PHE A 36 -12.84 5.57 -4.28
N SER A 37 -13.26 6.45 -3.39
CA SER A 37 -14.32 6.20 -2.40
C SER A 37 -15.62 5.66 -3.03
N GLN A 38 -16.03 6.22 -4.18
CA GLN A 38 -17.24 5.78 -4.89
C GLN A 38 -17.13 4.37 -5.45
N LEU A 39 -15.93 3.97 -5.91
CA LEU A 39 -15.70 2.62 -6.45
C LEU A 39 -15.90 1.56 -5.36
N PHE A 40 -15.43 1.85 -4.15
CA PHE A 40 -15.50 0.93 -3.00
C PHE A 40 -16.73 1.12 -2.12
N ALA A 41 -17.62 2.07 -2.43
CA ALA A 41 -18.86 2.29 -1.70
C ALA A 41 -19.92 1.20 -1.96
N SER A 42 -19.84 0.52 -3.12
CA SER A 42 -20.79 -0.54 -3.46
C SER A 42 -20.38 -1.87 -2.82
N ARG A 43 -21.32 -2.56 -2.16
CA ARG A 43 -21.10 -3.86 -1.51
C ARG A 43 -21.07 -5.06 -2.47
N ASN A 44 -21.13 -4.80 -3.78
CA ASN A 44 -21.15 -5.87 -4.75
C ASN A 44 -19.71 -6.31 -5.03
N PRO A 45 -19.42 -7.62 -5.02
CA PRO A 45 -18.12 -8.10 -5.45
C PRO A 45 -17.92 -7.70 -6.92
N VAL A 46 -17.01 -6.76 -7.15
CA VAL A 46 -16.59 -6.38 -8.49
C VAL A 46 -15.56 -7.40 -8.95
N ASP A 47 -15.69 -7.87 -10.19
CA ASP A 47 -14.66 -8.69 -10.81
C ASP A 47 -13.31 -7.95 -10.80
N GLN A 48 -12.21 -8.65 -10.52
CA GLN A 48 -10.90 -8.04 -10.35
C GLN A 48 -10.46 -7.24 -11.58
N VAL A 49 -10.74 -7.72 -12.79
CA VAL A 49 -10.40 -7.03 -14.04
C VAL A 49 -11.24 -5.76 -14.19
N ALA A 50 -12.52 -5.82 -13.85
CA ALA A 50 -13.39 -4.65 -13.85
C ALA A 50 -12.94 -3.60 -12.82
N GLN A 51 -12.50 -4.04 -11.63
CA GLN A 51 -11.97 -3.15 -10.60
C GLN A 51 -10.68 -2.46 -11.07
N ASP A 52 -9.69 -3.21 -11.58
CA ASP A 52 -8.44 -2.65 -12.10
C ASP A 52 -8.67 -1.67 -13.25
N SER A 53 -9.62 -1.99 -14.13
CA SER A 53 -10.05 -1.12 -15.22
C SER A 53 -10.63 0.20 -14.68
N ALA A 54 -11.53 0.13 -13.71
CA ALA A 54 -12.14 1.32 -13.10
C ALA A 54 -11.12 2.19 -12.36
N ILE A 55 -10.23 1.60 -11.57
CA ILE A 55 -9.13 2.31 -10.90
C ILE A 55 -8.25 3.00 -11.96
N THR A 56 -7.87 2.27 -13.00
CA THR A 56 -7.06 2.80 -14.10
C THR A 56 -7.75 3.96 -14.81
N GLN A 57 -9.06 3.87 -15.05
CA GLN A 57 -9.82 4.94 -15.69
C GLN A 57 -9.88 6.20 -14.84
N ILE A 58 -10.10 6.08 -13.52
CA ILE A 58 -10.08 7.21 -12.58
C ILE A 58 -8.69 7.88 -12.62
N LEU A 59 -7.62 7.08 -12.53
CA LEU A 59 -6.25 7.60 -12.59
C LEU A 59 -5.94 8.32 -13.91
N GLN A 60 -6.36 7.78 -15.05
CA GLN A 60 -6.15 8.39 -16.35
C GLN A 60 -6.97 9.67 -16.53
N THR A 61 -8.13 9.77 -15.88
CA THR A 61 -8.96 10.97 -15.89
C THR A 61 -8.34 12.07 -15.04
N SER A 62 -7.85 11.74 -13.84
CA SER A 62 -7.21 12.68 -12.93
C SER A 62 -5.80 13.08 -13.40
N PHE A 63 -5.09 12.17 -14.05
CA PHE A 63 -3.71 12.33 -14.50
C PHE A 63 -3.59 11.92 -15.98
N PRO A 64 -4.00 12.80 -16.90
CA PRO A 64 -3.89 12.53 -18.33
C PRO A 64 -2.42 12.39 -18.76
N LEU A 65 -2.22 11.78 -19.93
CA LEU A 65 -0.88 11.65 -20.52
C LEU A 65 -0.24 13.04 -20.70
N GLY A 66 1.04 13.14 -20.38
CA GLY A 66 1.78 14.41 -20.37
C GLY A 66 1.80 15.14 -19.02
N THR A 67 1.04 14.70 -18.02
CA THR A 67 1.14 15.20 -16.64
C THR A 67 2.56 14.97 -16.09
N ALA A 68 3.10 15.92 -15.32
CA ALA A 68 4.41 15.73 -14.69
C ALA A 68 4.33 14.62 -13.64
N VAL A 69 5.34 13.73 -13.60
CA VAL A 69 5.36 12.63 -12.62
C VAL A 69 5.42 13.17 -11.18
N SER A 70 6.01 14.34 -10.96
CA SER A 70 6.00 15.03 -9.66
C SER A 70 4.58 15.33 -9.18
N ASP A 71 3.70 15.74 -10.09
CA ASP A 71 2.33 16.14 -9.75
C ASP A 71 1.47 14.92 -9.45
N LEU A 72 1.66 13.83 -10.21
CA LEU A 72 1.09 12.52 -9.92
C LEU A 72 1.51 12.07 -8.51
N LYS A 73 2.83 12.00 -8.24
CA LYS A 73 3.36 11.57 -6.93
C LYS A 73 2.85 12.42 -5.79
N SER A 74 2.88 13.75 -5.95
CA SER A 74 2.42 14.68 -4.90
C SER A 74 0.93 14.50 -4.62
N SER A 75 0.12 14.32 -5.65
CA SER A 75 -1.33 14.11 -5.49
C SER A 75 -1.65 12.78 -4.82
N LEU A 76 -1.01 11.69 -5.25
CA LEU A 76 -1.14 10.38 -4.59
C LEU A 76 -0.65 10.42 -3.14
N SER A 77 0.47 11.10 -2.86
CA SER A 77 0.98 11.25 -1.49
C SER A 77 -0.01 11.96 -0.57
N LYS A 78 -0.74 12.95 -1.08
CA LYS A 78 -1.79 13.66 -0.31
C LYS A 78 -2.96 12.74 0.06
N GLU A 79 -3.26 11.77 -0.80
CA GLU A 79 -4.24 10.71 -0.51
C GLU A 79 -3.69 9.64 0.44
N GLY A 80 -2.40 9.69 0.81
CA GLY A 80 -1.74 8.77 1.72
C GLY A 80 -1.04 7.59 1.04
N PHE A 81 -0.88 7.62 -0.28
CA PHE A 81 -0.06 6.63 -0.98
C PHE A 81 1.41 6.80 -0.60
N GLN A 82 2.15 5.68 -0.57
CA GLN A 82 3.56 5.64 -0.20
C GLN A 82 4.38 5.01 -1.34
N ASP A 83 5.62 5.47 -1.51
CA ASP A 83 6.56 4.80 -2.42
C ASP A 83 6.81 3.37 -1.92
N ILE A 84 6.84 2.42 -2.85
CA ILE A 84 7.18 1.04 -2.52
C ILE A 84 8.69 0.97 -2.32
N PRO A 85 9.18 0.36 -1.23
CA PRO A 85 10.61 0.23 -0.99
C PRO A 85 11.28 -0.50 -2.16
N PRO A 86 12.56 -0.23 -2.44
CA PRO A 86 13.29 -0.98 -3.45
C PRO A 86 13.34 -2.46 -3.08
N PRO A 87 13.39 -3.37 -4.08
CA PRO A 87 13.50 -4.79 -3.80
C PRO A 87 14.76 -5.09 -2.96
N PRO A 88 14.71 -6.12 -2.10
CA PRO A 88 15.87 -6.53 -1.31
C PRO A 88 17.08 -6.81 -2.21
N SER A 89 18.28 -6.48 -1.75
CA SER A 89 19.52 -6.65 -2.54
C SER A 89 19.83 -8.11 -2.89
N ASP A 90 19.27 -9.04 -2.13
CA ASP A 90 19.39 -10.50 -2.26
C ASP A 90 18.24 -11.14 -3.04
N CYS A 91 17.35 -10.33 -3.65
CA CYS A 91 16.29 -10.87 -4.48
C CYS A 91 16.85 -11.55 -5.73
N VAL A 92 16.10 -12.53 -6.25
CA VAL A 92 16.43 -13.24 -7.49
C VAL A 92 15.67 -12.60 -8.65
N PRO A 93 16.34 -12.09 -9.69
CA PRO A 93 15.67 -11.58 -10.88
C PRO A 93 14.85 -12.67 -11.57
N PRO A 94 13.71 -12.33 -12.20
CA PRO A 94 12.87 -13.31 -12.90
C PRO A 94 13.64 -14.16 -13.93
N GLU A 95 14.65 -13.59 -14.59
CA GLU A 95 15.46 -14.32 -15.58
C GLU A 95 16.34 -15.41 -14.96
N LYS A 96 16.63 -15.29 -13.65
CA LYS A 96 17.48 -16.22 -12.89
C LYS A 96 16.69 -17.18 -12.01
N GLU A 97 15.37 -17.03 -11.90
CA GLU A 97 14.53 -17.93 -11.09
C GLU A 97 14.65 -19.38 -11.55
N ALA A 98 14.81 -19.62 -12.85
CA ALA A 98 15.00 -20.97 -13.42
C ALA A 98 16.32 -21.63 -13.01
N GLU A 99 17.30 -20.85 -12.53
CA GLU A 99 18.60 -21.34 -12.05
C GLU A 99 18.57 -21.67 -10.55
N VAL A 100 17.51 -21.26 -9.84
CA VAL A 100 17.35 -21.53 -8.42
C VAL A 100 16.93 -22.99 -8.21
N PRO A 101 17.59 -23.75 -7.32
CA PRO A 101 17.20 -25.13 -7.05
C PRO A 101 15.72 -25.22 -6.62
N PRO A 102 14.95 -26.24 -7.08
CA PRO A 102 13.48 -26.34 -6.93
C PRO A 102 12.92 -26.37 -5.49
N LEU A 103 13.77 -26.26 -4.47
CA LEU A 103 13.41 -26.31 -3.04
C LEU A 103 14.04 -25.17 -2.23
N THR A 104 14.74 -24.23 -2.89
CA THR A 104 15.31 -23.07 -2.23
C THR A 104 14.25 -21.97 -2.15
N VAL A 105 13.87 -21.62 -0.92
CA VAL A 105 13.06 -20.42 -0.67
C VAL A 105 13.91 -19.21 -1.05
N HIS A 106 13.42 -18.43 -2.01
CA HIS A 106 14.06 -17.21 -2.47
C HIS A 106 13.03 -16.10 -2.59
N THR A 107 13.51 -14.86 -2.49
CA THR A 107 12.67 -13.67 -2.68
C THR A 107 12.77 -13.26 -4.16
N PRO A 108 11.68 -13.28 -4.94
CA PRO A 108 11.72 -12.81 -6.31
C PRO A 108 11.92 -11.28 -6.34
N CYS A 109 12.73 -10.79 -7.27
CA CYS A 109 12.87 -9.36 -7.48
C CYS A 109 11.60 -8.81 -8.10
N TYR A 110 11.04 -7.76 -7.49
CA TYR A 110 9.99 -6.97 -8.09
C TYR A 110 10.56 -5.66 -8.65
N ASP A 111 9.98 -5.19 -9.74
CA ASP A 111 10.29 -3.88 -10.30
C ASP A 111 9.73 -2.79 -9.36
N GLY A 112 10.59 -2.27 -8.47
CA GLY A 112 10.27 -1.19 -7.53
C GLY A 112 10.18 0.19 -8.19
N GLY A 113 10.48 0.31 -9.50
CA GLY A 113 10.46 1.57 -10.20
C GLY A 113 9.04 2.07 -10.49
N ASN A 114 8.81 3.37 -10.26
CA ASN A 114 7.61 4.09 -10.71
C ASN A 114 6.28 3.53 -10.21
N GLN A 115 6.20 3.25 -8.91
CA GLN A 115 4.97 2.77 -8.29
C GLN A 115 4.78 3.31 -6.88
N MET A 116 3.51 3.46 -6.47
CA MET A 116 3.11 3.78 -5.11
C MET A 116 1.95 2.87 -4.68
N GLU A 117 1.86 2.63 -3.38
CA GLU A 117 0.83 1.80 -2.78
C GLU A 117 0.01 2.58 -1.76
N TYR A 118 -1.28 2.28 -1.68
CA TYR A 118 -2.13 2.63 -0.57
C TYR A 118 -2.77 1.36 0.01
N GLN A 119 -2.78 1.23 1.34
CA GLN A 119 -3.40 0.11 2.03
C GLN A 119 -4.41 0.60 3.05
N TRP A 120 -5.52 -0.12 3.22
CA TRP A 120 -6.49 0.11 4.29
C TRP A 120 -7.09 -1.18 4.82
N MET A 121 -7.60 -1.12 6.06
CA MET A 121 -8.25 -2.24 6.73
C MET A 121 -9.73 -2.33 6.35
N ILE A 122 -10.22 -3.55 6.10
CA ILE A 122 -11.64 -3.87 5.89
C ILE A 122 -12.06 -4.83 6.99
N GLY A 123 -12.98 -4.39 7.86
CA GLY A 123 -13.55 -5.25 8.91
C GLY A 123 -12.55 -5.79 9.93
N GLY A 124 -11.34 -5.21 10.02
CA GLY A 124 -10.28 -5.61 10.96
C GLY A 124 -9.55 -6.92 10.64
N ILE A 125 -10.06 -7.73 9.70
CA ILE A 125 -9.51 -9.05 9.31
C ILE A 125 -9.01 -9.10 7.87
N CYS A 126 -9.46 -8.16 7.03
CA CYS A 126 -9.02 -8.04 5.66
C CYS A 126 -8.21 -6.75 5.50
N ARG A 127 -7.28 -6.77 4.55
CA ARG A 127 -6.53 -5.62 4.08
C ARG A 127 -6.76 -5.49 2.58
N ALA A 128 -7.09 -4.28 2.16
CA ALA A 128 -7.18 -3.94 0.75
C ALA A 128 -6.03 -3.01 0.36
N HIS A 129 -5.66 -3.09 -0.90
CA HIS A 129 -4.47 -2.46 -1.46
C HIS A 129 -4.84 -1.85 -2.81
N ILE A 130 -4.28 -0.67 -3.11
CA ILE A 130 -4.24 -0.13 -4.47
C ILE A 130 -2.79 0.14 -4.81
N TYR A 131 -2.32 -0.47 -5.90
CA TYR A 131 -1.06 -0.18 -6.53
C TYR A 131 -1.27 0.76 -7.70
N VAL A 132 -0.57 1.88 -7.71
CA VAL A 132 -0.50 2.78 -8.87
C VAL A 132 0.87 2.62 -9.49
N LYS A 133 0.93 2.18 -10.74
CA LYS A 133 2.16 2.04 -11.52
C LYS A 133 2.13 2.95 -12.73
N TRP A 134 3.24 3.60 -13.02
CA TRP A 134 3.34 4.49 -14.18
C TRP A 134 4.61 4.27 -14.99
N MET A 135 4.60 4.83 -16.20
CA MET A 135 5.76 4.95 -17.06
C MET A 135 6.03 6.42 -17.32
N THR A 136 7.31 6.74 -17.38
CA THR A 136 7.82 8.08 -17.64
C THR A 136 8.34 8.13 -19.08
N GLY A 137 7.89 9.10 -19.87
CA GLY A 137 8.44 9.38 -21.19
C GLY A 137 9.74 10.19 -21.12
N GLU A 138 10.28 10.57 -22.27
CA GLU A 138 11.59 11.22 -22.42
C GLU A 138 11.75 12.56 -21.67
N THR A 139 10.65 13.18 -21.25
CA THR A 139 10.63 14.50 -20.61
C THR A 139 10.25 14.49 -19.13
N GLY A 140 10.31 13.33 -18.45
CA GLY A 140 9.86 13.22 -17.06
C GLY A 140 8.34 13.28 -16.89
N LYS A 141 7.61 13.20 -18.01
CA LYS A 141 6.15 13.26 -18.07
C LYS A 141 5.55 11.87 -18.15
N LEU A 142 4.32 11.75 -17.65
CA LEU A 142 3.55 10.54 -17.65
C LEU A 142 3.26 10.08 -19.09
N SER A 143 3.74 8.90 -19.47
CA SER A 143 3.41 8.24 -20.75
C SER A 143 2.39 7.13 -20.57
N ARG A 144 2.24 6.61 -19.35
CA ARG A 144 1.23 5.62 -18.98
C ARG A 144 0.98 5.64 -17.48
N VAL A 145 -0.26 5.43 -17.06
CA VAL A 145 -0.62 5.09 -15.67
C VAL A 145 -1.60 3.93 -15.66
N ARG A 146 -1.46 3.05 -14.67
CA ARG A 146 -2.34 1.93 -14.38
C ARG A 146 -2.52 1.79 -12.88
N GLY A 147 -3.72 1.36 -12.50
CA GLY A 147 -4.07 1.02 -11.13
C GLY A 147 -4.44 -0.44 -11.01
N TYR A 148 -4.07 -1.05 -9.89
CA TYR A 148 -4.39 -2.43 -9.56
C TYR A 148 -4.94 -2.47 -8.15
N GLY A 149 -6.10 -3.08 -7.97
CA GLY A 149 -6.66 -3.34 -6.65
C GLY A 149 -6.27 -4.74 -6.16
N SER A 150 -6.30 -4.96 -4.86
CA SER A 150 -6.29 -6.31 -4.31
C SER A 150 -6.91 -6.29 -2.92
N THR A 151 -7.41 -7.44 -2.46
CA THR A 151 -7.86 -7.64 -1.08
C THR A 151 -7.39 -9.00 -0.60
N ALA A 152 -6.78 -9.04 0.57
CA ALA A 152 -6.35 -10.25 1.25
C ALA A 152 -6.95 -10.28 2.67
N CYS A 153 -7.39 -11.46 3.12
CA CYS A 153 -7.93 -11.66 4.47
C CYS A 153 -7.09 -12.70 5.22
N LEU A 154 -7.01 -12.54 6.54
CA LEU A 154 -6.40 -13.51 7.46
C LEU A 154 -7.34 -14.69 7.76
#